data_AF-A0A9P1JJS1-F1
#
_entry.id   AF-A0A9P1JJS1-F1
#
_cell.length_a   1.000
_cell.length_b   1.000
_cell.length_c   1.000
_cell.angle_alpha   90.00
_cell.angle_beta   90.00
_cell.angle_gamma   90.00
#
_symmetry.space_group_name_H-M   'P 1'
#
loop_
_entity.id
_entity.type
_entity.pdbx_description
1 polymer ?
#
loop_
_entity_poly.entity_id
_entity_poly.type
_entity_poly.pdbx_seq_one_letter_code
_entity_poly.pdbx_strand_id
1 'polypeptide(L)'
;MQEENAIVIRPLSLNDAERELVLQTENRMFFEQFAMSRQEDFYTLEGRKKRIEQSLKDAENDTEYSFGIFLQDQTLIGTISLFQVVRGSLQSAFIGYF
;
A
#
# COMPACT_ATOMS: atom_id res chain seq x y z
N MET A 1 -25.85 17.51 -7.08
CA MET A 1 -24.54 17.22 -7.70
C MET A 1 -23.74 16.53 -6.60
N GLN A 2 -23.36 15.26 -6.78
CA GLN A 2 -22.50 14.61 -5.80
C GLN A 2 -21.15 15.31 -5.87
N GLU A 3 -20.67 15.85 -4.75
CA GLU A 3 -19.28 16.29 -4.64
C GLU A 3 -18.42 15.06 -4.93
N GLU A 4 -17.58 15.13 -5.98
CA GLU A 4 -16.58 14.10 -6.23
C GLU A 4 -15.66 14.07 -5.00
N ASN A 5 -15.73 12.98 -4.23
CA ASN A 5 -14.82 12.76 -3.12
C ASN A 5 -13.39 12.69 -3.68
N ALA A 6 -12.64 13.77 -3.56
CA ALA A 6 -11.28 13.82 -4.07
C ALA A 6 -10.42 12.81 -3.29
N ILE A 7 -9.74 11.94 -4.03
CA ILE A 7 -8.83 10.94 -3.49
C ILE A 7 -7.40 11.41 -3.69
N VAL A 8 -6.56 11.23 -2.68
CA VAL A 8 -5.12 11.48 -2.76
C VAL A 8 -4.39 10.15 -2.77
N ILE A 9 -3.58 9.90 -3.80
CA ILE A 9 -2.68 8.75 -3.89
C ILE A 9 -1.26 9.25 -3.66
N ARG A 10 -0.59 8.71 -2.64
CA ARG A 10 0.79 9.07 -2.31
C ARG A 10 1.55 7.93 -1.66
N PRO A 11 2.91 7.93 -1.72
CA PRO A 11 3.70 6.96 -0.99
C PRO A 11 3.37 7.00 0.50
N LEU A 12 3.43 5.85 1.14
CA LEU A 12 3.32 5.77 2.59
C LEU A 12 4.62 6.28 3.22
N SER A 13 4.47 6.98 4.33
CA SER A 13 5.58 7.39 5.20
C SER A 13 5.52 6.60 6.50
N LEU A 14 6.59 6.63 7.29
CA LEU A 14 6.60 5.98 8.60
C LEU A 14 5.47 6.49 9.53
N ASN A 15 5.00 7.71 9.33
CA ASN A 15 3.88 8.28 10.09
C ASN A 15 2.52 7.64 9.74
N ASP A 16 2.43 6.93 8.62
CA ASP A 16 1.22 6.23 8.18
C ASP A 16 1.14 4.79 8.71
N ALA A 17 2.20 4.28 9.34
CA ALA A 17 2.29 2.88 9.76
C ALA A 17 1.15 2.44 10.69
N GLU A 18 0.69 3.32 11.58
CA GLU A 18 -0.46 3.05 12.45
C GLU A 18 -1.77 2.99 11.66
N ARG A 19 -1.99 3.94 10.73
CA ARG A 19 -3.20 3.95 9.87
C ARG A 19 -3.25 2.70 9.00
N GLU A 20 -2.11 2.30 8.46
CA GLU A 20 -2.00 1.09 7.65
C GLU A 20 -2.21 -0.18 8.48
N LEU A 21 -1.69 -0.24 9.70
CA LEU A 21 -1.94 -1.36 10.60
C LEU A 21 -3.43 -1.51 10.89
N VAL A 22 -4.14 -0.40 11.16
CA VAL A 22 -5.60 -0.39 11.35
C VAL A 22 -6.30 -0.94 10.11
N LEU A 23 -6.01 -0.38 8.92
CA LEU A 23 -6.59 -0.84 7.65
C LEU A 23 -6.43 -2.36 7.47
N GLN A 24 -5.21 -2.89 7.68
CA GLN A 24 -4.92 -4.30 7.47
C GLN A 24 -5.59 -5.19 8.53
N THR A 25 -5.69 -4.73 9.77
CA THR A 25 -6.23 -5.52 10.88
C THR A 25 -7.75 -5.58 10.83
N GLU A 26 -8.42 -4.45 10.58
CA GLU A 26 -9.88 -4.37 10.47
C GLU A 26 -10.41 -5.14 9.26
N ASN A 27 -9.63 -5.22 8.18
CA ASN A 27 -10.00 -5.92 6.96
C ASN A 27 -9.36 -7.32 6.82
N ARG A 28 -8.68 -7.82 7.86
CA ARG A 28 -7.92 -9.09 7.83
C ARG A 28 -8.75 -10.25 7.28
N MET A 29 -9.96 -10.44 7.81
CA MET A 29 -10.87 -11.52 7.38
C MET A 29 -11.29 -11.44 5.92
N PHE A 30 -11.42 -10.23 5.37
CA PHE A 30 -11.78 -10.02 3.97
C PHE A 30 -10.56 -10.21 3.07
N PHE A 31 -9.42 -9.59 3.40
CA PHE A 31 -8.19 -9.67 2.60
C PHE A 31 -7.64 -11.10 2.50
N GLU A 32 -7.68 -11.89 3.58
CA GLU A 32 -7.19 -13.28 3.57
C GLU A 32 -7.99 -14.21 2.65
N GLN A 33 -9.16 -13.80 2.14
CA GLN A 33 -9.91 -14.55 1.12
C GLN A 33 -9.31 -14.43 -0.28
N PHE A 34 -8.57 -13.35 -0.55
CA PHE A 34 -8.05 -13.00 -1.87
C PHE A 34 -6.52 -12.90 -1.91
N ALA A 35 -5.88 -12.72 -0.76
CA ALA A 35 -4.44 -12.62 -0.62
C ALA A 35 -3.81 -13.96 -0.23
N MET A 36 -2.51 -14.13 -0.55
CA MET A 36 -1.71 -15.20 0.03
C MET A 36 -1.66 -15.07 1.56
N SER A 37 -1.44 -16.20 2.24
CA SER A 37 -1.31 -16.23 3.69
C SER A 37 -0.20 -15.28 4.17
N ARG A 38 -0.55 -14.44 5.14
CA ARG A 38 0.36 -13.46 5.72
C ARG A 38 0.88 -13.97 7.05
N GLN A 39 2.17 -13.74 7.29
CA GLN A 39 2.80 -14.03 8.57
C GLN A 39 2.30 -13.05 9.64
N GLU A 40 2.35 -13.43 10.91
CA GLU A 40 1.77 -12.61 11.99
C GLU A 40 2.46 -11.24 12.14
N ASP A 41 3.74 -11.14 11.75
CA ASP A 41 4.49 -9.88 11.74
C ASP A 41 3.84 -8.82 10.82
N PHE A 42 3.06 -9.25 9.82
CA PHE A 42 2.31 -8.36 8.92
C PHE A 42 1.32 -7.47 9.67
N TYR A 43 0.77 -7.97 10.79
CA TYR A 43 -0.21 -7.27 11.63
C TYR A 43 0.44 -6.67 12.88
N THR A 44 1.72 -6.29 12.78
CA THR A 44 2.43 -5.57 13.85
C THR A 44 2.90 -4.21 13.35
N LEU A 45 2.94 -3.22 14.25
CA LEU A 45 3.42 -1.87 13.90
C LEU A 45 4.86 -1.89 13.37
N GLU A 46 5.73 -2.66 14.02
CA GLU A 46 7.13 -2.81 13.61
C GLU A 46 7.25 -3.50 12.24
N GLY A 47 6.41 -4.51 11.97
CA GLY A 47 6.33 -5.13 10.65
C GLY A 47 5.81 -4.19 9.57
N ARG A 48 4.86 -3.30 9.89
CA ARG A 48 4.40 -2.25 8.96
C ARG A 48 5.47 -1.23 8.65
N LYS A 49 6.16 -0.70 9.67
CA LYS A 49 7.27 0.24 9.48
C LYS A 49 8.36 -0.34 8.57
N LYS A 50 8.79 -1.59 8.82
CA LYS A 50 9.77 -2.28 7.96
C LYS A 50 9.30 -2.40 6.51
N ARG A 51 8.03 -2.70 6.28
CA ARG A 51 7.45 -2.80 4.93
C ARG A 51 7.39 -1.43 4.24
N ILE A 52 7.04 -0.37 4.95
CA ILE A 52 7.06 1.00 4.42
C ILE A 52 8.49 1.40 4.05
N GLU A 53 9.48 1.16 4.91
CA GLU A 53 10.89 1.44 4.60
C GLU A 53 11.37 0.67 3.37
N GLN A 54 10.98 -0.61 3.25
CA GLN A 54 11.33 -1.41 2.08
C GLN A 54 10.67 -0.86 0.82
N SER A 55 9.38 -0.51 0.87
CA SER A 55 8.66 0.09 -0.24
C SER A 55 9.30 1.40 -0.73
N LEU A 56 9.80 2.24 0.18
CA LEU A 56 10.51 3.47 -0.20
C LEU A 56 11.82 3.15 -0.93
N LYS A 57 12.58 2.16 -0.45
CA LYS A 57 13.80 1.67 -1.11
C LYS A 57 13.50 1.05 -2.48
N ASP A 58 12.42 0.29 -2.60
CA ASP A 58 12.05 -0.34 -3.87
C ASP A 58 11.64 0.71 -4.92
N ALA A 59 11.03 1.81 -4.48
CA ALA A 59 10.73 2.95 -5.33
C ALA A 59 12.00 3.70 -5.76
N GLU A 60 12.98 3.87 -4.85
CA GLU A 60 14.30 4.43 -5.18
C GLU A 60 15.07 3.54 -6.18
N ASN A 61 14.91 2.22 -6.07
CA ASN A 61 15.56 1.23 -6.95
C ASN A 61 14.79 0.96 -8.26
N ASP A 62 13.66 1.62 -8.48
CA ASP A 62 12.83 1.45 -9.68
C ASP A 62 12.30 0.02 -9.89
N THR A 63 12.01 -0.71 -8.81
CA THR A 63 11.54 -2.11 -8.84
C THR A 63 10.07 -2.27 -8.44
N GLU A 64 9.58 -1.42 -7.55
CA GLU A 64 8.19 -1.39 -7.10
C GLU A 64 7.79 0.02 -6.64
N TYR A 65 6.54 0.39 -6.84
CA TYR A 65 5.95 1.61 -6.30
C TYR A 65 4.68 1.29 -5.54
N SER A 66 4.66 1.56 -4.23
CA SER A 66 3.51 1.29 -3.38
C SER A 66 2.98 2.58 -2.74
N PHE A 67 1.66 2.74 -2.77
CA PHE A 67 0.96 3.96 -2.38
C PHE A 67 -0.22 3.66 -1.47
N GLY A 68 -0.51 4.60 -0.58
CA GLY A 68 -1.79 4.65 0.13
C GLY A 68 -2.82 5.44 -0.68
N ILE A 69 -4.09 5.03 -0.57
CA ILE A 69 -5.26 5.71 -1.11
C ILE A 69 -5.92 6.44 0.05
N PHE A 70 -5.97 7.77 -0.01
CA PHE A 70 -6.45 8.60 1.09
C PHE A 70 -7.67 9.44 0.70
N LEU A 71 -8.59 9.62 1.65
CA LEU A 71 -9.59 10.68 1.60
C LEU A 71 -8.94 12.04 1.95
N GLN A 72 -9.67 13.14 1.71
CA GLN A 72 -9.17 14.50 1.99
C GLN A 72 -8.82 14.73 3.48
N ASP A 73 -9.50 14.05 4.39
CA ASP A 73 -9.22 14.08 5.83
C ASP A 73 -8.00 13.23 6.23
N GLN A 74 -7.28 12.70 5.24
CA GLN A 74 -6.14 11.79 5.37
C GLN A 74 -6.47 10.40 5.94
N THR A 75 -7.74 10.00 5.94
CA THR A 75 -8.12 8.61 6.21
C THR A 75 -7.56 7.72 5.12
N LEU A 76 -6.77 6.71 5.51
CA LEU A 76 -6.27 5.69 4.60
C LEU A 76 -7.38 4.65 4.36
N ILE A 77 -7.83 4.53 3.12
CA ILE A 77 -8.97 3.67 2.74
C ILE A 77 -8.56 2.49 1.85
N GLY A 78 -7.29 2.40 1.49
CA GLY A 78 -6.80 1.35 0.62
C GLY A 78 -5.34 1.53 0.26
N THR A 79 -4.81 0.59 -0.51
CA THR A 79 -3.44 0.62 -1.03
C THR A 79 -3.43 0.24 -2.49
N ILE A 80 -2.52 0.81 -3.25
CA ILE A 80 -2.29 0.48 -4.66
C ILE A 80 -0.80 0.36 -4.91
N SER A 81 -0.38 -0.65 -5.66
CA SER A 81 1.02 -0.89 -5.98
C SER A 81 1.24 -1.26 -7.44
N LEU A 82 2.41 -0.88 -7.94
CA LEU A 82 2.99 -1.36 -9.19
C LEU A 82 4.23 -2.17 -8.85
N PHE A 83 4.22 -3.48 -9.06
CA PHE A 83 5.31 -4.38 -8.68
C PHE A 83 5.85 -5.17 -9.87
N GLN A 84 7.09 -5.66 -9.74
CA GLN A 84 7.87 -6.24 -10.84
C GLN A 84 7.95 -5.28 -12.03
N VAL A 85 8.38 -4.04 -11.75
CA VAL A 85 8.58 -3.02 -12.78
C VAL A 85 9.69 -3.46 -13.73
N VAL A 86 9.38 -3.50 -15.03
CA VAL A 86 10.32 -3.80 -16.11
C VAL A 86 10.49 -2.57 -17.00
N ARG A 87 11.70 -2.03 -17.00
CA ARG A 87 12.11 -0.91 -17.85
C ARG A 87 12.66 -1.37 -19.21
N GLY A 88 13.11 -0.42 -20.03
CA GLY A 88 13.57 -0.67 -21.39
C GLY A 88 12.41 -0.65 -22.38
N SER A 89 12.39 -1.57 -23.35
CA SER A 89 11.37 -1.57 -24.40
C SER A 89 9.99 -2.09 -23.94
N LEU A 90 9.93 -2.85 -22.84
CA LEU A 90 8.67 -3.46 -22.39
C LEU A 90 7.78 -2.51 -21.58
N GLN A 91 8.38 -1.62 -20.77
CA GLN A 91 7.68 -0.64 -19.92
C GLN A 91 6.43 -1.20 -19.24
N SER A 92 6.58 -2.28 -18.47
CA SER A 92 5.47 -3.01 -17.86
C SER A 92 5.62 -3.13 -16.34
N ALA A 93 4.50 -3.36 -15.66
CA ALA A 93 4.45 -3.78 -14.26
C ALA A 93 3.14 -4.54 -14.02
N PHE A 94 3.07 -5.28 -12.91
CA PHE A 94 1.80 -5.76 -12.39
C PHE A 94 1.20 -4.71 -11.46
N ILE A 95 -0.13 -4.63 -11.43
CA ILE A 95 -0.87 -3.76 -10.52
C ILE A 95 -1.57 -4.60 -9.45
N GLY A 96 -1.48 -4.15 -8.20
CA GLY A 96 -2.20 -4.72 -7.07
C GLY A 96 -2.94 -3.63 -6.32
N TYR A 97 -4.12 -3.94 -5.77
CA TYR A 97 -4.87 -3.00 -4.95
C TYR A 97 -5.75 -3.73 -3.94
N PHE A 98 -6.00 -3.04 -2.83
CA PHE A 98 -6.91 -3.43 -1.75
C PHE A 98 -7.67 -2.20 -1.25
#